data_AF-A0A9E3L734-F1
#
_entry.id   AF-A0A9E3L734-F1
#
_cell.length_a   1.000
_cell.length_b   1.000
_cell.length_c   1.000
_cell.angle_alpha   90.00
_cell.angle_beta   90.00
_cell.angle_gamma   90.00
#
_symmetry.space_group_name_H-M   'P 1'
#
loop_
_entity.id
_entity.type
_entity.pdbx_description
1 polymer ?
#
loop_
_entity_poly.entity_id
_entity_poly.type
_entity_poly.pdbx_seq_one_letter_code
_entity_poly.pdbx_strand_id
1 'polypeptide(L)' 'KQINRDHTVMVVEHDMSFVRALGVKVTCLHEGSVLAEGTIDQVSSNERVIEVYLGR' A
#
# COMPACT_ATOMS: atom_id res chain seq x y z
N LYS A 1 14.69 -3.05 9.60
CA LYS A 1 15.23 -2.24 8.48
C LYS A 1 16.73 -2.50 8.22
N GLN A 2 17.24 -3.73 8.38
CA GLN A 2 18.66 -4.04 8.11
C GLN A 2 18.87 -4.52 6.66
N ILE A 3 17.91 -5.30 6.15
CA ILE A 3 17.93 -5.88 4.79
C ILE A 3 17.86 -4.79 3.71
N ASN A 4 17.08 -3.72 3.95
CA ASN A 4 16.89 -2.64 2.98
C ASN A 4 18.02 -1.58 2.96
N ARG A 5 19.19 -1.88 3.55
CA ARG A 5 20.36 -1.00 3.48
C ARG A 5 21.11 -1.15 2.16
N ASP A 6 21.30 -2.40 1.73
CA ASP A 6 22.08 -2.74 0.54
C ASP A 6 21.27 -3.46 -0.54
N HIS A 7 19.99 -3.75 -0.26
CA HIS A 7 19.10 -4.47 -1.17
C HIS A 7 17.78 -3.71 -1.35
N THR A 8 17.27 -3.70 -2.58
CA THR A 8 15.89 -3.27 -2.86
C THR A 8 14.94 -4.37 -2.40
N VAL A 9 13.94 -3.99 -1.60
CA VAL A 9 12.94 -4.92 -1.07
C VAL A 9 11.58 -4.53 -1.61
N MET A 10 10.89 -5.47 -2.26
CA MET A 10 9.47 -5.35 -2.61
C MET A 10 8.67 -6.15 -1.59
N VAL A 11 7.69 -5.52 -0.97
CA VAL A 11 6.80 -6.16 0.00
C VAL A 11 5.38 -6.09 -0.52
N VAL A 12 4.67 -7.23 -0.45
CA VAL A 12 3.24 -7.33 -0.77
C VAL A 12 2.58 -7.88 0.49
N GLU A 13 1.76 -7.05 1.14
CA GLU A 13 1.11 -7.39 2.40
C GLU A 13 -0.31 -6.84 2.46
N HIS A 14 -1.14 -7.49 3.27
CA HIS A 14 -2.52 -7.09 3.55
C HIS A 14 -2.67 -6.46 4.95
N ASP A 15 -1.66 -6.59 5.81
CA ASP A 15 -1.63 -5.93 7.12
C ASP A 15 -1.24 -4.46 6.99
N MET A 16 -2.23 -3.59 7.12
CA MET A 16 -2.06 -2.14 7.00
C MET A 16 -1.28 -1.52 8.17
N SER A 17 -1.23 -2.16 9.34
CA SER A 17 -0.40 -1.72 10.47
C SER A 17 1.08 -1.93 10.18
N PHE A 18 1.42 -3.07 9.56
CA PHE A 18 2.77 -3.34 9.09
C PHE A 18 3.20 -2.35 8.00
N VAL A 19 2.37 -2.16 6.97
CA VAL A 19 2.65 -1.22 5.87
C VAL A 19 2.82 0.20 6.40
N ARG A 20 1.99 0.63 7.35
CA ARG A 20 2.11 1.91 8.04
C ARG A 20 3.44 2.05 8.79
N ALA A 21 3.89 1.01 9.50
CA ALA A 21 5.15 1.03 10.25
C ALA A 21 6.39 1.16 9.35
N LEU A 22 6.30 0.75 8.07
CA LEU A 22 7.40 0.95 7.12
C LEU A 22 7.63 2.43 6.81
N GLY A 23 6.57 3.25 6.80
CA GLY A 23 6.65 4.69 6.52
C GLY A 23 7.13 4.99 5.10
N VAL A 24 6.76 4.14 4.15
CA VAL A 24 7.15 4.24 2.73
C VAL A 24 5.92 4.51 1.86
N LYS A 25 6.17 4.87 0.60
CA LYS A 25 5.13 4.95 -0.42
C LYS A 25 4.50 3.56 -0.64
N VAL A 26 3.20 3.53 -0.82
CA VAL A 26 2.36 2.35 -1.02
C VAL A 26 1.68 2.47 -2.37
N THR A 27 1.60 1.37 -3.10
CA THR A 27 0.86 1.25 -4.35
C THR A 27 -0.26 0.24 -4.16
N CYS A 28 -1.50 0.65 -4.41
CA CYS A 28 -2.67 -0.21 -4.41
C CYS A 28 -2.97 -0.64 -5.85
N LEU A 29 -3.10 -1.95 -6.07
CA LEU A 29 -3.37 -2.56 -7.37
C LEU A 29 -4.80 -3.11 -7.41
N HIS A 30 -5.48 -2.93 -8.53
CA HIS A 30 -6.77 -3.54 -8.82
C HIS A 30 -6.83 -3.98 -10.29
N GLU A 31 -7.26 -5.21 -10.55
CA GLU A 31 -7.36 -5.80 -11.90
C GLU A 31 -6.10 -5.60 -12.77
N GLY A 32 -4.92 -5.81 -12.18
CA GLY A 32 -3.64 -5.68 -12.89
C GLY A 32 -3.20 -4.25 -13.18
N SER A 33 -3.94 -3.24 -12.69
CA SER A 33 -3.63 -1.82 -12.88
C SER A 33 -3.41 -1.11 -11.54
N VAL A 34 -2.68 0.00 -11.56
CA VAL A 34 -2.51 0.86 -10.37
C VAL A 34 -3.82 1.61 -10.11
N LEU A 35 -4.41 1.35 -8.95
CA LEU A 35 -5.62 2.03 -8.49
C LEU A 35 -5.29 3.36 -7.80
N ALA A 36 -4.30 3.32 -6.89
CA ALA A 36 -3.85 4.48 -6.13
C ALA A 36 -2.38 4.31 -5.70
N GLU A 37 -1.68 5.42 -5.52
CA GLU A 37 -0.32 5.45 -4.99
C GLU A 37 -0.14 6.64 -4.05
N GLY A 38 0.56 6.44 -2.93
CA GLY A 38 0.80 7.50 -1.96
C GLY A 38 1.24 6.95 -0.60
N THR A 39 1.08 7.74 0.46
CA THR A 39 1.19 7.22 1.83
C THR A 39 0.03 6.27 2.14
N ILE A 40 0.21 5.41 3.14
CA ILE A 40 -0.87 4.52 3.59
C ILE A 40 -2.15 5.28 3.96
N ASP A 41 -2.02 6.46 4.57
CA ASP A 41 -3.15 7.30 4.94
C ASP A 41 -3.91 7.79 3.71
N GLN A 42 -3.20 8.34 2.73
CA GLN A 42 -3.79 8.82 1.48
C GLN A 42 -4.46 7.70 0.67
N VAL A 43 -3.83 6.51 0.62
CA VAL A 43 -4.37 5.36 -0.11
C VAL A 43 -5.61 4.81 0.60
N SER A 44 -5.56 4.66 1.93
CA SER A 44 -6.69 4.14 2.71
C SER A 44 -7.89 5.08 2.77
N SER A 45 -7.67 6.40 2.62
CA SER A 45 -8.74 7.39 2.52
C SER A 45 -9.26 7.59 1.10
N ASN A 46 -8.72 6.88 0.11
CA ASN A 46 -9.14 7.03 -1.29
C ASN A 46 -10.48 6.34 -1.51
N GLU A 47 -11.50 7.10 -1.91
CA GLU A 47 -12.87 6.60 -2.12
C GLU A 47 -12.91 5.39 -3.07
N ARG A 48 -12.11 5.41 -4.15
CA ARG A 48 -12.05 4.28 -5.10
C ARG A 48 -11.44 3.03 -4.48
N VAL A 49 -10.46 3.18 -3.59
CA VAL A 49 -9.87 2.04 -2.85
C VAL A 49 -10.90 1.47 -1.87
N ILE A 50 -11.63 2.33 -1.16
CA ILE A 50 -12.68 1.92 -0.24
C ILE A 50 -13.79 1.17 -0.97
N GLU A 51 -14.28 1.70 -2.09
CA GLU A 51 -15.32 1.08 -2.92
C GLU A 51 -14.89 -0.31 -3.39
N VAL A 52 -13.70 -0.42 -3.98
CA VAL A 52 -13.18 -1.67 -4.54
C VAL A 52 -12.91 -2.75 -3.47
N TYR A 53 -12.37 -2.38 -2.30
CA TYR A 53 -11.94 -3.34 -1.28
C TYR A 53 -12.98 -3.62 -0.20
N LEU A 54 -13.91 -2.69 0.05
CA LEU A 54 -14.92 -2.81 1.11
C LEU A 54 -16.37 -2.85 0.59
N GLY A 55 -16.58 -2.67 -0.72
CA GLY A 55 -17.84 -2.99 -1.39
C GLY A 55 -19.06 -2.24 -0.89
N ARG A 56 -18.97 -0.92 -0.67
CA ARG A 56 -20.16 -0.09 -0.41
C ARG A 56 -20.96 0.17 -1.67
#